data_AF-A0A1Z4JBM5-F1
#
_entry.id   AF-A0A1Z4JBM5-F1
#
_cell.length_a   1.000
_cell.length_b   1.000
_cell.length_c   1.000
_cell.angle_alpha   90.00
_cell.angle_beta   90.00
_cell.angle_gamma   90.00
#
_symmetry.space_group_name_H-M   'P 1'
#
loop_
_entity.id
_entity.type
_entity.pdbx_description
1 polymer ?
#
loop_
_entity_poly.entity_id
_entity_poly.type
_entity_poly.pdbx_seq_one_letter_code
_entity_poly.pdbx_strand_id
1 'polypeptide(L)'
;MKRIITCQGSVQFVTALSALMKREQEQSGESYENYLVIYDLYAPGGQNEQFAAFLKTMAASVYEWNQVTYITPEQFNTIAQQLDSSSPKAIFQVVYEWVGTTVADEIYLCRNWQFGSQLLINAYQTATKICYGDSIGIYFSETSAIVGYGANSSSMPRTVPPLPIRIRLWAAVEWHRWKERLGFKTVLKDIPFDVGYFVLPNIMGEEPPMPYTLVDRGHLLSVFQQFSNLLHAEWVEQLRSSLAERSIVILLTSNFSEAGRLSSDQEIQAYRKLLLSQTIDPDAVLIIKPHPRDDTAKIQNLKIALSDVFSQIITLTNPELFFLPFEVFFQTVLHRDQFNTEIRVIAVSSACLSLKLLFETPSTIGFGDAVVRMFFKLDQIDDRLEVERMLRKALCHIKA
;
A
#
# COMPACT_ATOMS: atom_id res chain seq x y z
N MET A 1 -4.94 16.07 -22.45
CA MET A 1 -5.63 14.97 -21.76
C MET A 1 -5.55 15.17 -20.25
N LYS A 2 -6.67 15.10 -19.53
CA LYS A 2 -6.77 15.22 -18.07
C LYS A 2 -6.74 13.85 -17.41
N ARG A 3 -5.79 13.63 -16.51
CA ARG A 3 -5.56 12.35 -15.84
C ARG A 3 -5.69 12.52 -14.33
N ILE A 4 -6.52 11.69 -13.72
CA ILE A 4 -6.62 11.58 -12.26
C ILE A 4 -5.83 10.36 -11.84
N ILE A 5 -4.82 10.57 -11.03
CA ILE A 5 -3.98 9.53 -10.47
C ILE A 5 -4.26 9.42 -9.00
N THR A 6 -4.50 8.21 -8.51
CA THR A 6 -4.82 7.99 -7.11
C THR A 6 -3.79 7.07 -6.46
N CYS A 7 -3.50 7.25 -5.16
CA CYS A 7 -2.63 6.34 -4.41
C CYS A 7 -2.99 6.27 -2.93
N GLN A 8 -2.71 5.12 -2.30
CA GLN A 8 -2.96 4.82 -0.88
C GLN A 8 -1.67 4.45 -0.13
N GLY A 9 -0.52 4.81 -0.71
CA GLY A 9 0.81 4.59 -0.15
C GLY A 9 1.93 4.87 -1.16
N SER A 10 3.16 4.96 -0.68
CA SER A 10 4.33 5.35 -1.49
C SER A 10 4.70 4.33 -2.56
N VAL A 11 4.64 3.02 -2.25
CA VAL A 11 4.89 1.97 -3.26
C VAL A 11 3.79 1.97 -4.33
N GLN A 12 2.53 2.15 -3.94
CA GLN A 12 1.44 2.27 -4.92
C GLN A 12 1.59 3.50 -5.80
N PHE A 13 2.08 4.62 -5.27
CA PHE A 13 2.37 5.80 -6.06
C PHE A 13 3.45 5.50 -7.11
N VAL A 14 4.55 4.84 -6.74
CA VAL A 14 5.58 4.37 -7.69
C VAL A 14 4.98 3.51 -8.80
N THR A 15 4.08 2.59 -8.45
CA THR A 15 3.42 1.70 -9.41
C THR A 15 2.50 2.48 -10.36
N ALA A 16 1.73 3.44 -9.84
CA ALA A 16 0.88 4.30 -10.65
C ALA A 16 1.72 5.12 -11.66
N LEU A 17 2.87 5.66 -11.23
CA LEU A 17 3.81 6.36 -12.11
C LEU A 17 4.42 5.44 -13.18
N SER A 18 4.68 4.18 -12.83
CA SER A 18 5.20 3.20 -13.79
C SER A 18 4.16 2.84 -14.86
N ALA A 19 2.89 2.70 -14.46
CA ALA A 19 1.77 2.55 -15.38
C ALA A 19 1.59 3.78 -16.28
N LEU A 20 1.70 4.99 -15.72
CA LEU A 20 1.68 6.24 -16.48
C LEU A 20 2.78 6.27 -17.54
N MET A 21 4.03 6.00 -17.16
CA MET A 21 5.16 5.99 -18.11
C MET A 21 4.94 5.00 -19.25
N LYS A 22 4.38 3.82 -18.95
CA LYS A 22 4.05 2.83 -19.99
C LYS A 22 2.92 3.34 -20.90
N ARG A 23 1.88 3.95 -20.34
CA ARG A 23 0.76 4.53 -21.09
C ARG A 23 1.19 5.65 -22.02
N GLU A 24 2.05 6.55 -21.55
CA GLU A 24 2.56 7.68 -22.32
C GLU A 24 3.35 7.23 -23.55
N GLN A 25 4.11 6.13 -23.44
CA GLN A 25 4.80 5.53 -24.58
C GLN A 25 3.83 5.03 -25.66
N GLU A 26 2.64 4.57 -25.28
CA GLU A 26 1.59 4.12 -26.20
C GLU A 26 0.83 5.28 -26.84
N GLN A 27 0.85 6.47 -26.22
CA GLN A 27 0.09 7.66 -26.59
C GLN A 27 0.97 8.84 -27.06
N SER A 28 2.17 8.55 -27.57
CA SER A 28 3.17 9.54 -28.03
C SER A 28 2.58 10.82 -28.65
N GLY A 29 2.90 11.99 -28.06
CA GLY A 29 2.57 13.31 -28.62
C GLY A 29 1.42 14.05 -27.94
N GLU A 30 0.81 13.45 -26.91
CA GLU A 30 -0.23 14.11 -26.11
C GLU A 30 0.34 15.04 -25.03
N SER A 31 -0.39 16.12 -24.75
CA SER A 31 -0.12 16.97 -23.58
C SER A 31 -1.00 16.55 -22.42
N TYR A 32 -0.44 16.45 -21.22
CA TYR A 32 -1.14 15.94 -20.05
C TYR A 32 -1.34 17.00 -18.97
N GLU A 33 -2.53 17.00 -18.38
CA GLU A 33 -2.86 17.72 -17.14
C GLU A 33 -3.06 16.69 -16.03
N ASN A 34 -2.21 16.73 -15.01
CA ASN A 34 -2.14 15.67 -13.99
C ASN A 34 -2.72 16.13 -12.65
N TYR A 35 -3.57 15.31 -12.08
CA TYR A 35 -4.19 15.52 -10.77
C TYR A 35 -3.89 14.32 -9.88
N LEU A 36 -3.27 14.53 -8.71
CA LEU A 36 -2.98 13.47 -7.75
C LEU A 36 -3.99 13.50 -6.58
N VAL A 37 -4.57 12.34 -6.28
CA VAL A 37 -5.46 12.13 -5.14
C VAL A 37 -4.85 11.09 -4.20
N ILE A 38 -4.40 11.54 -3.05
CA ILE A 38 -3.90 10.72 -1.95
C ILE A 38 -5.08 10.43 -1.01
N TYR A 39 -5.30 9.18 -0.64
CA TYR A 39 -6.44 8.79 0.19
C TYR A 39 -6.23 7.42 0.85
N ASP A 40 -7.04 7.09 1.86
CA ASP A 40 -7.06 5.75 2.48
C ASP A 40 -5.65 5.24 2.89
N LEU A 41 -4.83 6.11 3.50
CA LEU A 41 -3.46 5.76 3.88
C LEU A 41 -3.41 4.73 5.02
N TYR A 42 -4.47 4.67 5.85
CA TYR A 42 -4.62 3.76 6.99
C TYR A 42 -3.43 3.76 7.97
N ALA A 43 -2.77 4.89 8.15
CA ALA A 43 -1.70 5.03 9.14
C ALA A 43 -2.30 5.32 10.54
N PRO A 44 -1.76 4.71 11.61
CA PRO A 44 -2.25 4.91 12.98
C PRO A 44 -1.90 6.28 13.56
N GLY A 45 -2.52 6.65 14.68
CA GLY A 45 -2.01 7.68 15.60
C GLY A 45 -1.82 9.09 15.04
N GLY A 46 -2.60 9.49 14.02
CA GLY A 46 -2.44 10.80 13.37
C GLY A 46 -1.19 10.90 12.47
N GLN A 47 -0.62 9.77 12.04
CA GLN A 47 0.49 9.74 11.08
C GLN A 47 0.05 10.03 9.65
N ASN A 48 -1.26 10.05 9.34
CA ASN A 48 -1.74 10.18 7.97
C ASN A 48 -1.32 11.51 7.33
N GLU A 49 -1.29 12.61 8.09
CA GLU A 49 -0.88 13.92 7.62
C GLU A 49 0.60 13.94 7.24
N GLN A 50 1.46 13.30 8.05
CA GLN A 50 2.88 13.18 7.77
C GLN A 50 3.12 12.28 6.55
N PHE A 51 2.39 11.18 6.43
CA PHE A 51 2.50 10.28 5.28
C PHE A 51 2.01 10.97 3.99
N ALA A 52 0.89 11.69 4.05
CA ALA A 52 0.39 12.49 2.93
C ALA A 52 1.36 13.61 2.54
N ALA A 53 1.98 14.30 3.50
CA ALA A 53 3.00 15.31 3.24
C ALA A 53 4.23 14.72 2.55
N PHE A 54 4.67 13.53 2.96
CA PHE A 54 5.75 12.82 2.30
C PHE A 54 5.38 12.44 0.85
N LEU A 55 4.18 11.91 0.62
CA LEU A 55 3.68 11.61 -0.73
C LEU A 55 3.59 12.86 -1.62
N LYS A 56 3.21 14.02 -1.07
CA LYS A 56 3.25 15.31 -1.78
C LYS A 56 4.68 15.70 -2.16
N THR A 57 5.65 15.43 -1.29
CA THR A 57 7.07 15.67 -1.57
C THR A 57 7.56 14.75 -2.70
N MET A 58 7.22 13.46 -2.65
CA MET A 58 7.48 12.54 -3.77
C MET A 58 6.83 13.06 -5.06
N ALA A 59 5.56 13.45 -5.03
CA ALA A 59 4.85 13.91 -6.21
C ALA A 59 5.53 15.12 -6.86
N ALA A 60 5.93 16.11 -6.06
CA ALA A 60 6.60 17.31 -6.52
C ALA A 60 7.96 17.05 -7.19
N SER A 61 8.59 15.89 -6.96
CA SER A 61 9.89 15.56 -7.52
C SER A 61 9.86 14.87 -8.89
N VAL A 62 8.67 14.49 -9.39
CA VAL A 62 8.55 13.60 -10.58
C VAL A 62 7.73 14.17 -11.72
N TYR A 63 6.64 14.87 -11.43
CA TYR A 63 5.74 15.42 -12.44
C TYR A 63 5.34 16.84 -12.05
N GLU A 64 4.95 17.61 -13.06
CA GLU A 64 4.14 18.80 -12.84
C GLU A 64 2.70 18.36 -12.58
N TRP A 65 2.13 18.84 -11.47
CA TRP A 65 0.77 18.53 -11.05
C TRP A 65 -0.06 19.81 -11.06
N ASN A 66 -1.21 19.76 -11.72
CA ASN A 66 -2.21 20.83 -11.64
C ASN A 66 -2.76 20.91 -10.20
N GLN A 67 -2.92 19.76 -9.54
CA GLN A 67 -3.34 19.69 -8.15
C GLN A 67 -2.87 18.40 -7.49
N VAL A 68 -2.46 18.50 -6.22
CA VAL A 68 -2.19 17.34 -5.35
C VAL A 68 -3.04 17.45 -4.09
N THR A 69 -4.07 16.61 -4.00
CA THR A 69 -5.01 16.60 -2.87
C THR A 69 -4.79 15.38 -1.99
N TYR A 70 -4.92 15.58 -0.68
CA TYR A 70 -5.09 14.49 0.27
C TYR A 70 -6.52 14.56 0.82
N ILE A 71 -7.30 13.49 0.61
CA ILE A 71 -8.65 13.34 1.15
C ILE A 71 -8.53 12.64 2.51
N THR A 72 -8.93 13.31 3.57
CA THR A 72 -8.77 12.81 4.94
C THR A 72 -9.83 11.75 5.29
N PRO A 73 -9.57 10.88 6.30
CA PRO A 73 -10.57 9.95 6.83
C PRO A 73 -11.87 10.65 7.25
N GLU A 74 -11.78 11.85 7.84
CA GLU A 74 -12.95 12.64 8.26
C GLU A 74 -13.79 13.08 7.06
N GLN A 75 -13.15 13.48 5.97
CA GLN A 75 -13.85 13.84 4.72
C GLN A 75 -14.56 12.62 4.13
N PHE A 76 -13.93 11.46 4.10
CA PHE A 76 -14.58 10.22 3.66
C PHE A 76 -15.72 9.77 4.58
N ASN A 77 -15.54 9.86 5.89
CA ASN A 77 -16.60 9.53 6.84
C ASN A 77 -17.80 10.46 6.65
N THR A 78 -17.55 11.75 6.45
CA THR A 78 -18.59 12.75 6.21
C THR A 78 -19.36 12.46 4.93
N ILE A 79 -18.68 12.22 3.80
CA ILE A 79 -19.35 11.96 2.53
C ILE A 79 -20.07 10.60 2.52
N ALA A 80 -19.51 9.58 3.19
CA ALA A 80 -20.16 8.28 3.34
C ALA A 80 -21.52 8.40 4.05
N GLN A 81 -21.60 9.21 5.12
CA GLN A 81 -22.86 9.47 5.83
C GLN A 81 -23.87 10.27 4.98
N GLN A 82 -23.40 11.05 4.01
CA GLN A 82 -24.25 11.85 3.13
C GLN A 82 -24.84 11.06 1.96
N LEU A 83 -24.33 9.86 1.62
CA LEU A 83 -24.82 9.07 0.50
C LEU A 83 -26.32 8.74 0.59
N ASP A 84 -26.85 8.50 1.79
CA ASP A 84 -28.25 8.13 2.03
C ASP A 84 -29.22 9.34 2.09
N SER A 85 -28.70 10.55 1.98
CA SER A 85 -29.45 11.79 2.14
C SER A 85 -29.20 12.83 1.05
N SER A 86 -28.23 12.59 0.16
CA SER A 86 -27.82 13.54 -0.89
C SER A 86 -27.91 12.94 -2.28
N SER A 87 -28.22 13.80 -3.26
CA SER A 87 -28.26 13.42 -4.67
C SER A 87 -26.86 13.17 -5.24
N PRO A 88 -26.72 12.32 -6.28
CA PRO A 88 -25.42 12.06 -6.90
C PRO A 88 -24.70 13.33 -7.35
N LYS A 89 -25.45 14.31 -7.88
CA LYS A 89 -24.89 15.59 -8.30
C LYS A 89 -24.23 16.33 -7.13
N ALA A 90 -24.85 16.34 -5.96
CA ALA A 90 -24.30 17.00 -4.77
C ALA A 90 -23.05 16.27 -4.26
N ILE A 91 -23.11 14.94 -4.17
CA ILE A 91 -21.97 14.12 -3.74
C ILE A 91 -20.77 14.29 -4.68
N PHE A 92 -20.98 14.17 -5.99
CA PHE A 92 -19.88 14.27 -6.95
C PHE A 92 -19.34 15.69 -7.09
N GLN A 93 -20.16 16.72 -6.86
CA GLN A 93 -19.67 18.10 -6.79
C GLN A 93 -18.60 18.28 -5.70
N VAL A 94 -18.83 17.70 -4.52
CA VAL A 94 -17.83 17.71 -3.43
C VAL A 94 -16.54 16.99 -3.85
N VAL A 95 -16.65 15.85 -4.53
CA VAL A 95 -15.48 15.12 -5.05
C VAL A 95 -14.72 15.98 -6.08
N TYR A 96 -15.41 16.65 -7.00
CA TYR A 96 -14.77 17.52 -8.00
C TYR A 96 -14.03 18.69 -7.36
N GLU A 97 -14.58 19.27 -6.28
CA GLU A 97 -13.93 20.33 -5.51
C GLU A 97 -12.66 19.84 -4.81
N TRP A 98 -12.68 18.62 -4.26
CA TRP A 98 -11.48 18.01 -3.68
C TRP A 98 -10.41 17.76 -4.73
N VAL A 99 -10.77 17.18 -5.88
CA VAL A 99 -9.80 16.80 -6.91
C VAL A 99 -9.27 18.03 -7.67
N GLY A 100 -10.10 19.04 -7.88
CA GLY A 100 -9.73 20.25 -8.65
C GLY A 100 -10.17 20.26 -10.10
N THR A 101 -10.91 19.25 -10.55
CA THR A 101 -11.45 19.18 -11.91
C THR A 101 -12.77 18.43 -11.94
N THR A 102 -13.70 18.90 -12.76
CA THR A 102 -15.01 18.26 -12.97
C THR A 102 -15.00 17.22 -14.10
N VAL A 103 -13.89 17.13 -14.85
CA VAL A 103 -13.73 16.24 -16.00
C VAL A 103 -12.37 15.55 -15.96
N ALA A 104 -12.32 14.32 -16.43
CA ALA A 104 -11.11 13.54 -16.63
C ALA A 104 -11.29 12.61 -17.84
N ASP A 105 -10.21 12.43 -18.59
CA ASP A 105 -10.13 11.49 -19.71
C ASP A 105 -9.69 10.10 -19.22
N GLU A 106 -8.84 10.05 -18.19
CA GLU A 106 -8.36 8.81 -17.57
C GLU A 106 -8.37 8.92 -16.03
N ILE A 107 -8.67 7.81 -15.35
CA ILE A 107 -8.55 7.67 -13.90
C ILE A 107 -7.79 6.38 -13.56
N TYR A 108 -6.75 6.53 -12.76
CA TYR A 108 -5.82 5.46 -12.37
C TYR A 108 -6.08 5.07 -10.91
N LEU A 109 -6.47 3.82 -10.66
CA LEU A 109 -6.69 3.30 -9.30
C LEU A 109 -5.99 1.94 -9.11
N CYS A 110 -5.62 1.60 -7.88
CA CYS A 110 -5.05 0.27 -7.58
C CYS A 110 -6.12 -0.83 -7.59
N ARG A 111 -7.38 -0.48 -7.26
CA ARG A 111 -8.55 -1.37 -7.16
C ARG A 111 -9.85 -0.57 -7.19
N ASN A 112 -10.98 -1.23 -7.42
CA ASN A 112 -12.31 -0.59 -7.61
C ASN A 112 -13.36 -0.96 -6.56
N TRP A 113 -13.04 -1.78 -5.56
CA TRP A 113 -14.01 -2.27 -4.56
C TRP A 113 -13.95 -1.54 -3.21
N GLN A 114 -12.90 -0.76 -2.94
CA GLN A 114 -12.83 0.08 -1.73
C GLN A 114 -13.68 1.34 -1.87
N PHE A 115 -14.23 1.82 -0.75
CA PHE A 115 -15.11 3.00 -0.74
C PHE A 115 -14.51 4.21 -1.46
N GLY A 116 -13.27 4.62 -1.14
CA GLY A 116 -12.63 5.77 -1.78
C GLY A 116 -12.47 5.57 -3.29
N SER A 117 -12.11 4.36 -3.72
CA SER A 117 -12.03 4.01 -5.15
C SER A 117 -13.39 4.04 -5.84
N GLN A 118 -14.42 3.46 -5.22
CA GLN A 118 -15.80 3.46 -5.71
C GLN A 118 -16.35 4.88 -5.81
N LEU A 119 -16.04 5.75 -4.86
CA LEU A 119 -16.47 7.14 -4.89
C LEU A 119 -15.85 7.89 -6.08
N LEU A 120 -14.52 7.76 -6.26
CA LEU A 120 -13.81 8.43 -7.33
C LEU A 120 -14.21 7.91 -8.72
N ILE A 121 -14.30 6.59 -8.92
CA ILE A 121 -14.70 5.99 -10.20
C ILE A 121 -16.14 6.37 -10.58
N ASN A 122 -17.04 6.51 -9.60
CA ASN A 122 -18.41 6.93 -9.83
C ASN A 122 -18.54 8.45 -10.06
N ALA A 123 -17.61 9.27 -9.59
CA ALA A 123 -17.57 10.69 -9.93
C ALA A 123 -17.10 10.89 -11.38
N TYR A 124 -16.13 10.10 -11.85
CA TYR A 124 -15.56 10.22 -13.20
C TYR A 124 -15.98 9.07 -14.12
N GLN A 125 -17.29 8.82 -14.24
CA GLN A 125 -17.83 7.66 -14.99
C GLN A 125 -17.49 7.66 -16.48
N THR A 126 -17.18 8.82 -17.07
CA THR A 126 -16.85 8.94 -18.49
C THR A 126 -15.36 8.76 -18.78
N ALA A 127 -14.49 8.85 -17.76
CA ALA A 127 -13.06 8.63 -17.92
C ALA A 127 -12.77 7.17 -18.30
N THR A 128 -11.60 6.89 -18.86
CA THR A 128 -11.09 5.52 -18.98
C THR A 128 -10.58 5.05 -17.63
N LYS A 129 -11.01 3.88 -17.16
CA LYS A 129 -10.69 3.32 -15.83
C LYS A 129 -9.48 2.42 -15.98
N ILE A 130 -8.38 2.84 -15.38
CA ILE A 130 -7.10 2.16 -15.47
C ILE A 130 -6.75 1.55 -14.11
N CYS A 131 -6.53 0.24 -14.08
CA CYS A 131 -6.02 -0.46 -12.90
C CYS A 131 -4.50 -0.57 -12.97
N TYR A 132 -3.77 0.00 -12.01
CA TYR A 132 -2.30 -0.16 -11.96
C TYR A 132 -1.84 -1.27 -10.99
N GLY A 133 -2.77 -1.91 -10.28
CA GLY A 133 -2.49 -2.92 -9.27
C GLY A 133 -2.00 -2.36 -7.94
N ASP A 134 -1.78 -3.24 -6.98
CA ASP A 134 -1.30 -2.92 -5.64
C ASP A 134 0.20 -3.25 -5.51
N SER A 135 0.83 -2.82 -4.41
CA SER A 135 2.26 -3.00 -4.16
C SER A 135 3.05 -2.59 -5.41
N ILE A 136 3.89 -3.47 -5.95
CA ILE A 136 4.71 -3.27 -7.16
C ILE A 136 3.98 -3.56 -8.49
N GLY A 137 2.65 -3.42 -8.54
CA GLY A 137 1.86 -3.72 -9.75
C GLY A 137 1.38 -5.16 -9.81
N ILE A 138 0.92 -5.67 -8.66
CA ILE A 138 0.30 -6.98 -8.49
C ILE A 138 -1.22 -6.79 -8.51
N TYR A 139 -1.92 -7.65 -9.25
CA TYR A 139 -3.38 -7.69 -9.18
C TYR A 139 -3.86 -8.45 -7.94
N PHE A 140 -4.84 -7.89 -7.24
CA PHE A 140 -5.59 -8.57 -6.18
C PHE A 140 -7.08 -8.41 -6.42
N SER A 141 -7.81 -9.53 -6.46
CA SER A 141 -9.27 -9.51 -6.42
C SER A 141 -9.76 -9.15 -5.02
N GLU A 142 -11.05 -8.79 -4.93
CA GLU A 142 -11.74 -8.57 -3.65
C GLU A 142 -11.70 -9.81 -2.74
N THR A 143 -11.69 -11.00 -3.33
CA THR A 143 -11.68 -12.28 -2.60
C THR A 143 -10.29 -12.84 -2.37
N SER A 144 -9.22 -12.10 -2.73
CA SER A 144 -7.86 -12.57 -2.54
C SER A 144 -7.58 -12.87 -1.07
N ALA A 145 -6.94 -14.00 -0.76
CA ALA A 145 -6.58 -14.34 0.63
C ALA A 145 -5.74 -13.23 1.28
N ILE A 146 -4.89 -12.55 0.52
CA ILE A 146 -4.05 -11.44 1.01
C ILE A 146 -4.90 -10.21 1.38
N VAL A 147 -5.97 -9.97 0.63
CA VAL A 147 -6.94 -8.87 0.86
C VAL A 147 -7.92 -9.23 1.98
N GLY A 148 -8.51 -10.43 1.94
CA GLY A 148 -9.44 -10.95 2.95
C GLY A 148 -8.80 -11.05 4.33
N TYR A 149 -7.50 -11.37 4.39
CA TYR A 149 -6.71 -11.30 5.61
C TYR A 149 -6.60 -9.87 6.18
N GLY A 150 -6.86 -8.82 5.39
CA GLY A 150 -6.88 -7.40 5.78
C GLY A 150 -8.27 -6.76 5.90
N ALA A 151 -9.30 -7.34 5.28
CA ALA A 151 -10.64 -6.73 5.18
C ALA A 151 -11.50 -6.91 6.45
N ASN A 152 -11.20 -7.90 7.30
CA ASN A 152 -11.97 -8.14 8.53
C ASN A 152 -11.76 -7.07 9.64
N SER A 153 -10.95 -6.04 9.40
CA SER A 153 -10.79 -4.90 10.32
C SER A 153 -11.37 -3.57 9.82
N SER A 154 -11.92 -3.51 8.60
CA SER A 154 -12.42 -2.26 7.99
C SER A 154 -13.73 -2.39 7.21
N SER A 155 -14.58 -3.36 7.51
CA SER A 155 -16.01 -3.10 7.37
C SER A 155 -16.38 -2.07 8.44
N MET A 156 -16.84 -0.89 8.04
CA MET A 156 -17.53 0.04 8.94
C MET A 156 -18.36 -0.73 9.98
N PRO A 157 -18.40 -0.31 11.26
CA PRO A 157 -19.37 -0.86 12.19
C PRO A 157 -20.76 -0.66 11.56
N ARG A 158 -21.40 -1.73 11.11
CA ARG A 158 -22.85 -1.75 10.92
C ARG A 158 -23.48 -1.75 12.32
N THR A 159 -23.35 -0.64 13.05
CA THR A 159 -24.14 -0.39 14.25
C THR A 159 -25.53 0.06 13.82
N VAL A 160 -26.35 -0.88 13.38
CA VAL A 160 -27.80 -0.72 13.44
C VAL A 160 -28.25 -1.50 14.69
N PRO A 161 -28.69 -0.82 15.77
CA PRO A 161 -29.20 -1.52 16.94
C PRO A 161 -30.47 -2.31 16.57
N PRO A 162 -30.68 -3.52 17.12
CA PRO A 162 -31.90 -4.27 16.89
C PRO A 162 -33.02 -3.65 17.73
N LEU A 163 -33.94 -2.91 17.09
CA LEU A 163 -35.21 -2.50 17.68
C LEU A 163 -36.38 -3.21 16.97
N PRO A 164 -37.50 -3.46 17.68
CA PRO A 164 -38.44 -4.51 17.36
C PRO A 164 -39.20 -4.25 16.06
N ILE A 165 -39.20 -5.32 15.26
CA ILE A 165 -39.56 -5.42 13.86
C ILE A 165 -41.07 -5.68 13.74
N ARG A 166 -41.80 -4.75 13.09
CA ARG A 166 -42.75 -5.09 11.99
C ARG A 166 -43.53 -3.90 11.42
N ILE A 167 -43.75 -2.81 12.15
CA ILE A 167 -44.58 -1.69 11.66
C ILE A 167 -43.73 -0.55 11.05
N ARG A 168 -42.47 -0.38 11.45
CA ARG A 168 -41.55 0.63 10.86
C ARG A 168 -40.84 0.19 9.56
N LEU A 169 -40.80 -1.10 9.27
CA LEU A 169 -40.06 -1.65 8.12
C LEU A 169 -40.73 -1.33 6.78
N TRP A 170 -42.05 -1.32 6.70
CA TRP A 170 -42.75 -0.96 5.46
C TRP A 170 -42.57 0.53 5.13
N ALA A 171 -42.74 1.42 6.10
CA ALA A 171 -42.53 2.85 5.90
C ALA A 171 -41.07 3.20 5.58
N ALA A 172 -40.09 2.52 6.20
CA ALA A 172 -38.67 2.73 5.90
C ALA A 172 -38.26 2.16 4.53
N VAL A 173 -38.79 1.00 4.14
CA VAL A 173 -38.54 0.40 2.81
C VAL A 173 -39.22 1.20 1.71
N GLU A 174 -40.45 1.65 1.92
CA GLU A 174 -41.11 2.57 0.98
C GLU A 174 -40.37 3.90 0.93
N TRP A 175 -40.05 4.53 2.07
CA TRP A 175 -39.30 5.79 2.11
C TRP A 175 -37.93 5.67 1.42
N HIS A 176 -37.22 4.55 1.58
CA HIS A 176 -35.99 4.28 0.83
C HIS A 176 -36.23 4.18 -0.67
N ARG A 177 -37.27 3.45 -1.11
CA ARG A 177 -37.65 3.37 -2.53
C ARG A 177 -38.10 4.71 -3.09
N TRP A 178 -38.76 5.54 -2.30
CA TRP A 178 -39.14 6.91 -2.66
C TRP A 178 -37.92 7.82 -2.76
N LYS A 179 -36.95 7.74 -1.83
CA LYS A 179 -35.67 8.48 -1.94
C LYS A 179 -34.87 8.08 -3.17
N GLU A 180 -34.83 6.79 -3.51
CA GLU A 180 -34.20 6.29 -4.73
C GLU A 180 -34.93 6.79 -5.99
N ARG A 181 -36.27 6.76 -6.00
CA ARG A 181 -37.08 7.29 -7.11
C ARG A 181 -37.02 8.81 -7.27
N LEU A 182 -36.85 9.55 -6.17
CA LEU A 182 -36.76 11.01 -6.16
C LEU A 182 -35.32 11.53 -6.32
N GLY A 183 -34.32 10.65 -6.44
CA GLY A 183 -32.92 11.03 -6.67
C GLY A 183 -32.22 11.66 -5.46
N PHE A 184 -32.72 11.45 -4.24
CA PHE A 184 -32.14 11.97 -2.99
C PHE A 184 -31.15 11.00 -2.32
N LYS A 185 -30.83 9.89 -2.99
CA LYS A 185 -29.85 8.91 -2.53
C LYS A 185 -28.82 8.69 -3.62
N THR A 186 -27.55 8.65 -3.22
CA THR A 186 -26.44 8.31 -4.10
C THR A 186 -26.07 6.85 -3.90
N VAL A 187 -26.17 6.07 -4.97
CA VAL A 187 -25.72 4.67 -5.01
C VAL A 187 -24.44 4.63 -5.83
N LEU A 188 -23.34 4.24 -5.18
CA LEU A 188 -22.09 3.97 -5.88
C LEU A 188 -22.24 2.62 -6.59
N LYS A 189 -22.00 2.61 -7.90
CA LYS A 189 -22.05 1.40 -8.72
C LYS A 189 -20.69 0.71 -8.70
N ASP A 190 -20.71 -0.61 -8.79
CA ASP A 190 -19.51 -1.39 -9.10
C ASP A 190 -19.17 -1.20 -10.58
N ILE A 191 -18.15 -0.39 -10.84
CA ILE A 191 -17.70 -0.07 -12.20
C ILE A 191 -16.41 -0.87 -12.45
N PRO A 192 -16.37 -1.74 -13.48
CA PRO A 192 -15.16 -2.46 -13.84
C PRO A 192 -14.10 -1.52 -14.42
N PHE A 193 -12.85 -1.97 -14.41
CA PHE A 193 -11.80 -1.29 -15.13
C PHE A 193 -11.86 -1.60 -16.63
N ASP A 194 -11.46 -0.64 -17.45
CA ASP A 194 -11.37 -0.81 -18.90
C ASP A 194 -10.06 -1.51 -19.29
N VAL A 195 -8.97 -1.21 -18.58
CA VAL A 195 -7.64 -1.77 -18.84
C VAL A 195 -6.78 -1.84 -17.57
N GLY A 196 -5.86 -2.80 -17.51
CA GLY A 196 -4.86 -2.93 -16.46
C GLY A 196 -3.42 -2.69 -16.94
N TYR A 197 -2.56 -2.19 -16.05
CA TYR A 197 -1.12 -2.11 -16.23
C TYR A 197 -0.46 -2.77 -15.03
N PHE A 198 0.14 -3.93 -15.24
CA PHE A 198 0.66 -4.75 -14.16
C PHE A 198 2.09 -5.18 -14.46
N VAL A 199 2.89 -5.30 -13.42
CA VAL A 199 4.23 -5.87 -13.52
C VAL A 199 4.15 -7.38 -13.30
N LEU A 200 3.29 -7.80 -12.37
CA LEU A 200 3.13 -9.18 -11.94
C LEU A 200 1.63 -9.54 -11.84
N PRO A 201 0.89 -9.56 -12.97
CA PRO A 201 -0.58 -9.67 -12.96
C PRO A 201 -1.06 -10.97 -12.28
N ASN A 202 -0.39 -12.10 -12.54
CA ASN A 202 -0.87 -13.42 -12.11
C ASN A 202 0.00 -14.07 -11.02
N ILE A 203 0.90 -13.30 -10.37
CA ILE A 203 1.92 -13.89 -9.48
C ILE A 203 1.32 -14.54 -8.23
N MET A 204 0.12 -14.10 -7.84
CA MET A 204 -0.64 -14.64 -6.70
C MET A 204 -1.66 -15.71 -7.11
N GLY A 205 -1.70 -16.11 -8.38
CA GLY A 205 -2.61 -17.15 -8.87
C GLY A 205 -4.01 -16.66 -9.26
N GLU A 206 -4.24 -15.36 -9.26
CA GLU A 206 -5.46 -14.70 -9.72
C GLU A 206 -5.18 -13.99 -11.05
N GLU A 207 -6.13 -13.98 -11.98
CA GLU A 207 -5.99 -13.29 -13.26
C GLU A 207 -6.83 -12.01 -13.29
N PRO A 208 -6.30 -10.87 -13.78
CA PRO A 208 -7.08 -9.65 -13.93
C PRO A 208 -8.30 -9.87 -14.84
N PRO A 209 -9.52 -9.44 -14.43
CA PRO A 209 -10.75 -9.66 -15.19
C PRO A 209 -10.93 -8.68 -16.36
N MET A 210 -9.88 -7.94 -16.72
CA MET A 210 -9.87 -6.92 -17.76
C MET A 210 -8.64 -7.12 -18.67
N PRO A 211 -8.67 -6.63 -19.93
CA PRO A 211 -7.46 -6.56 -20.76
C PRO A 211 -6.34 -5.84 -20.01
N TYR A 212 -5.10 -6.33 -20.14
CA TYR A 212 -3.97 -5.71 -19.46
C TYR A 212 -2.70 -5.69 -20.29
N THR A 213 -1.85 -4.73 -19.98
CA THR A 213 -0.50 -4.57 -20.51
C THR A 213 0.51 -4.87 -19.42
N LEU A 214 1.58 -5.58 -19.79
CA LEU A 214 2.72 -5.78 -18.91
C LEU A 214 3.58 -4.51 -18.85
N VAL A 215 3.84 -4.05 -17.63
CA VAL A 215 4.79 -2.98 -17.34
C VAL A 215 6.14 -3.64 -17.06
N ASP A 216 7.16 -3.23 -17.82
CA ASP A 216 8.51 -3.78 -17.65
C ASP A 216 9.10 -3.33 -16.30
N ARG A 217 9.93 -4.19 -15.70
CA ARG A 217 10.62 -3.87 -14.45
C ARG A 217 11.52 -2.64 -14.56
N GLY A 218 12.02 -2.33 -15.76
CA GLY A 218 12.82 -1.14 -16.05
C GLY A 218 12.04 0.15 -15.81
N HIS A 219 10.73 0.17 -16.05
CA HIS A 219 9.87 1.30 -15.69
C HIS A 219 9.82 1.50 -14.17
N LEU A 220 9.59 0.42 -13.40
CA LEU A 220 9.62 0.48 -11.92
C LEU A 220 10.96 0.99 -11.41
N LEU A 221 12.08 0.41 -11.88
CA LEU A 221 13.43 0.82 -11.50
C LEU A 221 13.67 2.30 -11.81
N SER A 222 13.27 2.76 -13.00
CA SER A 222 13.41 4.16 -13.40
C SER A 222 12.64 5.11 -12.47
N VAL A 223 11.41 4.75 -12.07
CA VAL A 223 10.65 5.56 -11.11
C VAL A 223 11.31 5.55 -9.74
N PHE A 224 11.74 4.39 -9.23
CA PHE A 224 12.47 4.35 -7.96
C PHE A 224 13.73 5.21 -7.99
N GLN A 225 14.49 5.18 -9.09
CA GLN A 225 15.71 5.99 -9.27
C GLN A 225 15.44 7.49 -9.16
N GLN A 226 14.31 7.98 -9.68
CA GLN A 226 13.93 9.40 -9.55
C GLN A 226 13.80 9.85 -8.09
N PHE A 227 13.42 8.94 -7.18
CA PHE A 227 13.28 9.23 -5.75
C PHE A 227 14.57 9.12 -4.94
N SER A 228 15.69 8.70 -5.54
CA SER A 228 16.97 8.55 -4.83
C SER A 228 17.46 9.88 -4.25
N ASN A 229 17.11 11.00 -4.90
CA ASN A 229 17.45 12.36 -4.45
C ASN A 229 16.70 12.80 -3.19
N LEU A 230 15.67 12.06 -2.75
CA LEU A 230 15.01 12.29 -1.46
C LEU A 230 15.88 11.86 -0.27
N LEU A 231 16.96 11.13 -0.52
CA LEU A 231 17.95 10.75 0.49
C LEU A 231 19.12 11.74 0.45
N HIS A 232 19.45 12.31 1.60
CA HIS A 232 20.60 13.20 1.73
C HIS A 232 21.92 12.45 1.48
N ALA A 233 22.68 12.88 0.47
CA ALA A 233 23.92 12.21 0.04
C ALA A 233 24.94 12.03 1.17
N GLU A 234 25.16 13.06 2.00
CA GLU A 234 26.09 12.98 3.14
C GLU A 234 25.69 11.91 4.15
N TRP A 235 24.40 11.80 4.44
CA TRP A 235 23.87 10.78 5.35
C TRP A 235 24.01 9.38 4.76
N VAL A 236 23.75 9.23 3.45
CA VAL A 236 23.94 7.96 2.74
C VAL A 236 25.40 7.49 2.82
N GLU A 237 26.36 8.39 2.59
CA GLU A 237 27.79 8.05 2.67
C GLU A 237 28.24 7.70 4.09
N GLN A 238 27.76 8.42 5.10
CA GLN A 238 28.03 8.09 6.50
C GLN A 238 27.46 6.71 6.87
N LEU A 239 26.24 6.42 6.44
CA LEU A 239 25.60 5.13 6.69
C LEU A 239 26.35 4.00 5.99
N ARG A 240 26.68 4.15 4.70
CA ARG A 240 27.51 3.19 3.95
C ARG A 240 28.82 2.90 4.65
N SER A 241 29.54 3.95 5.07
CA SER A 241 30.81 3.82 5.78
C SER A 241 30.67 3.01 7.07
N SER A 242 29.56 3.19 7.81
CA SER A 242 29.29 2.43 9.04
C SER A 242 28.92 0.96 8.80
N LEU A 243 28.56 0.59 7.57
CA LEU A 243 28.08 -0.74 7.19
C LEU A 243 29.09 -1.55 6.36
N ALA A 244 30.10 -0.92 5.77
CA ALA A 244 30.96 -1.48 4.72
C ALA A 244 31.64 -2.83 5.05
N GLU A 245 31.97 -3.06 6.32
CA GLU A 245 32.69 -4.26 6.79
C GLU A 245 31.85 -5.16 7.71
N ARG A 246 30.53 -4.92 7.80
CA ARG A 246 29.66 -5.63 8.73
C ARG A 246 28.62 -6.45 7.97
N SER A 247 28.29 -7.62 8.53
CA SER A 247 27.12 -8.39 8.10
C SER A 247 25.86 -7.57 8.34
N ILE A 248 24.94 -7.52 7.36
CA ILE A 248 23.74 -6.68 7.44
C ILE A 248 22.51 -7.58 7.50
N VAL A 249 21.69 -7.40 8.53
CA VAL A 249 20.37 -8.01 8.61
C VAL A 249 19.32 -6.93 8.44
N ILE A 250 18.39 -7.11 7.52
CA ILE A 250 17.31 -6.18 7.25
C ILE A 250 16.00 -6.82 7.65
N LEU A 251 15.28 -6.19 8.57
CA LEU A 251 13.92 -6.57 8.92
C LEU A 251 12.94 -5.59 8.27
N LEU A 252 12.15 -6.10 7.32
CA LEU A 252 10.98 -5.41 6.80
C LEU A 252 9.77 -5.81 7.65
N THR A 253 9.28 -4.90 8.47
CA THR A 253 8.10 -5.15 9.30
C THR A 253 6.81 -5.03 8.49
N SER A 254 5.71 -5.39 9.12
CA SER A 254 4.35 -5.29 8.59
C SER A 254 3.46 -4.75 9.70
N ASN A 255 2.27 -4.28 9.35
CA ASN A 255 1.33 -3.66 10.28
C ASN A 255 0.34 -4.67 10.91
N PHE A 256 0.81 -5.83 11.41
CA PHE A 256 -0.10 -6.88 11.87
C PHE A 256 -0.94 -6.44 13.07
N SER A 257 -0.35 -5.72 14.01
CA SER A 257 -1.07 -5.25 15.20
C SER A 257 -2.11 -4.17 14.88
N GLU A 258 -1.77 -3.26 13.97
CA GLU A 258 -2.62 -2.17 13.51
C GLU A 258 -3.76 -2.70 12.64
N ALA A 259 -3.53 -3.79 11.91
CA ALA A 259 -4.56 -4.54 11.20
C ALA A 259 -5.42 -5.42 12.14
N GLY A 260 -5.14 -5.43 13.46
CA GLY A 260 -5.90 -6.20 14.45
C GLY A 260 -5.61 -7.71 14.43
N ARG A 261 -4.49 -8.13 13.84
CA ARG A 261 -4.12 -9.55 13.72
C ARG A 261 -3.31 -10.07 14.92
N LEU A 262 -2.52 -9.20 15.51
CA LEU A 262 -1.74 -9.44 16.72
C LEU A 262 -1.98 -8.30 17.72
N SER A 263 -1.66 -8.49 19.00
CA SER A 263 -1.32 -7.33 19.83
C SER A 263 0.07 -6.80 19.44
N SER A 264 0.35 -5.54 19.77
CA SER A 264 1.68 -4.94 19.57
C SER A 264 2.79 -5.79 20.22
N ASP A 265 2.57 -6.23 21.47
CA ASP A 265 3.53 -7.08 22.18
C ASP A 265 3.72 -8.45 21.51
N GLN A 266 2.64 -9.10 21.06
CA GLN A 266 2.73 -10.38 20.36
C GLN A 266 3.50 -10.25 19.05
N GLU A 267 3.28 -9.16 18.31
CA GLU A 267 4.01 -8.89 17.08
C GLU A 267 5.51 -8.68 17.34
N ILE A 268 5.88 -7.91 18.37
CA ILE A 268 7.28 -7.74 18.78
C ILE A 268 7.93 -9.07 19.15
N GLN A 269 7.24 -9.91 19.92
CA GLN A 269 7.74 -11.23 20.30
C GLN A 269 7.87 -12.18 19.10
N ALA A 270 6.96 -12.10 18.12
CA ALA A 270 7.04 -12.87 16.88
C ALA A 270 8.29 -12.49 16.07
N TYR A 271 8.59 -11.19 15.91
CA TYR A 271 9.81 -10.73 15.25
C TYR A 271 11.07 -11.19 15.99
N ARG A 272 11.10 -11.05 17.31
CA ARG A 272 12.22 -11.51 18.13
C ARG A 272 12.45 -13.01 17.98
N LYS A 273 11.39 -13.81 18.05
CA LYS A 273 11.47 -15.27 17.89
C LYS A 273 11.96 -15.67 16.49
N LEU A 274 11.48 -14.98 15.45
CA LEU A 274 11.95 -15.17 14.08
C LEU A 274 13.44 -14.86 13.96
N LEU A 275 13.91 -13.71 14.44
CA LEU A 275 15.31 -13.31 14.36
C LEU A 275 16.23 -14.27 15.13
N LEU A 276 15.84 -14.69 16.34
CA LEU A 276 16.60 -15.67 17.14
C LEU A 276 16.66 -17.07 16.52
N SER A 277 15.76 -17.38 15.57
CA SER A 277 15.81 -18.66 14.83
C SER A 277 16.81 -18.64 13.67
N GLN A 278 17.33 -17.47 13.31
CA GLN A 278 18.28 -17.32 12.22
C GLN A 278 19.71 -17.44 12.75
N THR A 279 20.62 -17.99 11.94
CA THR A 279 22.06 -17.96 12.24
C THR A 279 22.59 -16.57 11.90
N ILE A 280 22.71 -15.69 12.89
CA ILE A 280 23.13 -14.29 12.72
C ILE A 280 24.54 -14.13 13.30
N ASP A 281 25.38 -13.41 12.56
CA ASP A 281 26.71 -13.00 13.01
C ASP A 281 26.58 -12.07 14.24
N PRO A 282 27.28 -12.33 15.36
CA PRO A 282 27.23 -11.49 16.56
C PRO A 282 27.53 -10.01 16.31
N ASP A 283 28.33 -9.70 15.30
CA ASP A 283 28.70 -8.33 14.91
C ASP A 283 27.80 -7.73 13.83
N ALA A 284 26.71 -8.43 13.44
CA ALA A 284 25.78 -7.95 12.44
C ALA A 284 25.05 -6.67 12.89
N VAL A 285 24.80 -5.80 11.92
CA VAL A 285 23.96 -4.62 12.09
C VAL A 285 22.53 -4.97 11.66
N LEU A 286 21.56 -4.73 12.55
CA LEU A 286 20.15 -4.81 12.20
C LEU A 286 19.65 -3.47 11.66
N ILE A 287 19.10 -3.48 10.45
CA ILE A 287 18.31 -2.37 9.90
C ILE A 287 16.84 -2.76 9.99
N ILE A 288 16.04 -1.97 10.73
CA ILE A 288 14.59 -2.12 10.80
C ILE A 288 13.98 -1.07 9.87
N LYS A 289 13.31 -1.54 8.80
CA LYS A 289 12.47 -0.71 7.95
C LYS A 289 11.00 -0.91 8.33
N PRO A 290 10.36 0.09 8.94
CA PRO A 290 8.94 0.04 9.26
C PRO A 290 8.06 -0.09 8.01
N HIS A 291 6.92 -0.75 8.15
CA HIS A 291 5.81 -0.59 7.22
C HIS A 291 5.27 0.84 7.35
N PRO A 292 4.85 1.52 6.27
CA PRO A 292 4.29 2.89 6.34
C PRO A 292 3.05 3.07 7.23
N ARG A 293 2.50 1.97 7.77
CA ARG A 293 1.31 1.94 8.63
C ARG A 293 1.62 1.36 10.02
N ASP A 294 2.90 1.19 10.36
CA ASP A 294 3.31 0.78 11.70
C ASP A 294 3.19 1.95 12.69
N ASP A 295 2.80 1.63 13.92
CA ASP A 295 2.92 2.56 15.03
C ASP A 295 4.40 2.79 15.38
N THR A 296 4.83 4.05 15.40
CA THR A 296 6.19 4.43 15.80
C THR A 296 6.56 3.90 17.20
N ALA A 297 5.61 3.87 18.13
CA ALA A 297 5.85 3.36 19.48
C ALA A 297 6.16 1.85 19.47
N LYS A 298 5.44 1.06 18.65
CA LYS A 298 5.71 -0.36 18.44
C LYS A 298 7.13 -0.58 17.90
N ILE A 299 7.56 0.22 16.91
CA ILE A 299 8.91 0.11 16.34
C ILE A 299 9.99 0.43 17.37
N GLN A 300 9.78 1.44 18.22
CA GLN A 300 10.73 1.75 19.28
C GLN A 300 10.81 0.63 20.33
N ASN A 301 9.68 0.04 20.69
CA ASN A 301 9.63 -1.11 21.60
C ASN A 301 10.29 -2.35 20.97
N LEU A 302 10.12 -2.57 19.66
CA LEU A 302 10.81 -3.62 18.92
C LEU A 302 12.34 -3.44 18.98
N LYS A 303 12.83 -2.20 18.77
CA LYS A 303 14.26 -1.88 18.90
C LYS A 303 14.79 -2.25 20.29
N ILE A 304 14.07 -1.85 21.35
CA ILE A 304 14.45 -2.18 22.74
C ILE A 304 14.47 -3.70 22.94
N ALA A 305 13.43 -4.39 22.49
CA ALA A 305 13.29 -5.83 22.59
C ALA A 305 14.29 -6.64 21.76
N LEU A 306 15.13 -6.01 20.94
CA LEU A 306 16.18 -6.66 20.16
C LEU A 306 17.60 -6.20 20.56
N SER A 307 17.72 -5.30 21.53
CA SER A 307 18.98 -4.67 21.93
C SER A 307 19.99 -5.63 22.57
N ASP A 308 19.52 -6.77 23.09
CA ASP A 308 20.36 -7.86 23.60
C ASP A 308 20.74 -8.89 22.51
N VAL A 309 20.18 -8.78 21.30
CA VAL A 309 20.44 -9.68 20.17
C VAL A 309 21.42 -9.05 19.18
N PHE A 310 21.36 -7.73 18.99
CA PHE A 310 22.21 -7.01 18.04
C PHE A 310 23.01 -5.91 18.73
N SER A 311 24.30 -5.85 18.42
CA SER A 311 25.19 -4.80 18.93
C SER A 311 24.85 -3.41 18.38
N GLN A 312 24.27 -3.34 17.18
CA GLN A 312 23.80 -2.10 16.56
C GLN A 312 22.45 -2.31 15.86
N ILE A 313 21.51 -1.42 16.14
CA ILE A 313 20.18 -1.39 15.51
C ILE A 313 19.92 -0.01 14.92
N ILE A 314 19.76 0.04 13.60
CA ILE A 314 19.40 1.22 12.83
C ILE A 314 17.91 1.14 12.50
N THR A 315 17.13 2.06 13.05
CA THR A 315 15.68 2.16 12.78
C THR A 315 15.42 3.28 11.78
N LEU A 316 14.77 2.96 10.67
CA LEU A 316 14.42 3.92 9.62
C LEU A 316 13.13 4.66 9.98
N THR A 317 13.17 5.43 11.07
CA THR A 317 11.98 6.00 11.72
C THR A 317 11.77 7.50 11.56
N ASN A 318 12.76 8.24 11.03
CA ASN A 318 12.52 9.62 10.62
C ASN A 318 11.52 9.62 9.44
N PRO A 319 10.61 10.61 9.33
CA PRO A 319 9.50 10.57 8.37
C PRO A 319 9.92 10.29 6.93
N GLU A 320 11.03 10.88 6.49
CA GLU A 320 11.59 10.70 5.15
C GLU A 320 12.04 9.27 4.85
N LEU A 321 12.43 8.47 5.84
CA LEU A 321 12.80 7.06 5.65
C LEU A 321 11.67 6.11 6.03
N PHE A 322 10.81 6.52 6.96
CA PHE A 322 9.67 5.73 7.42
C PHE A 322 8.72 5.46 6.26
N PHE A 323 8.36 6.50 5.50
CA PHE A 323 7.38 6.41 4.42
C PHE A 323 8.00 6.12 3.05
N LEU A 324 9.31 6.25 2.90
CA LEU A 324 10.00 5.92 1.65
C LEU A 324 9.84 4.44 1.30
N PRO A 325 9.55 4.11 0.02
CA PRO A 325 9.63 2.74 -0.45
C PRO A 325 11.00 2.15 -0.16
N PHE A 326 11.04 0.93 0.37
CA PHE A 326 12.29 0.33 0.79
C PHE A 326 13.26 0.14 -0.39
N GLU A 327 12.74 -0.05 -1.59
CA GLU A 327 13.48 -0.22 -2.83
C GLU A 327 14.35 1.00 -3.16
N VAL A 328 13.86 2.23 -2.87
CA VAL A 328 14.66 3.46 -3.04
C VAL A 328 15.83 3.47 -2.06
N PHE A 329 15.58 3.12 -0.80
CA PHE A 329 16.64 3.01 0.20
C PHE A 329 17.64 1.91 -0.19
N PHE A 330 17.15 0.73 -0.60
CA PHE A 330 17.96 -0.42 -0.94
C PHE A 330 18.90 -0.13 -2.12
N GLN A 331 18.38 0.40 -3.22
CA GLN A 331 19.22 0.76 -4.37
C GLN A 331 20.21 1.88 -4.06
N THR A 332 19.84 2.83 -3.20
CA THR A 332 20.65 4.03 -2.95
C THR A 332 21.69 3.80 -1.87
N VAL A 333 21.44 2.93 -0.90
CA VAL A 333 22.31 2.73 0.26
C VAL A 333 23.00 1.37 0.22
N LEU A 334 22.33 0.33 -0.29
CA LEU A 334 22.72 -1.08 -0.14
C LEU A 334 22.97 -1.80 -1.48
N HIS A 335 23.27 -1.05 -2.54
CA HIS A 335 23.54 -1.64 -3.86
C HIS A 335 24.74 -2.60 -3.79
N ARG A 336 24.56 -3.83 -4.26
CA ARG A 336 25.49 -4.96 -4.03
C ARG A 336 26.92 -4.69 -4.46
N ASP A 337 27.13 -3.93 -5.53
CA ASP A 337 28.49 -3.63 -6.03
C ASP A 337 29.34 -2.82 -5.03
N GLN A 338 28.74 -2.32 -3.95
CA GLN A 338 29.40 -1.49 -2.94
C GLN A 338 29.66 -2.23 -1.62
N PHE A 339 29.13 -3.44 -1.43
CA PHE A 339 29.29 -4.20 -0.20
C PHE A 339 29.89 -5.57 -0.48
N ASN A 340 31.01 -5.87 0.18
CA ASN A 340 31.62 -7.19 0.15
C ASN A 340 31.06 -8.14 1.22
N THR A 341 30.04 -7.70 1.97
CA THR A 341 29.47 -8.42 3.12
C THR A 341 28.11 -9.05 2.81
N GLU A 342 27.73 -10.05 3.62
CA GLU A 342 26.44 -10.70 3.50
C GLU A 342 25.30 -9.72 3.87
N ILE A 343 24.39 -9.49 2.93
CA ILE A 343 23.12 -8.79 3.18
C ILE A 343 22.00 -9.82 3.25
N ARG A 344 21.40 -9.97 4.43
CA ARG A 344 20.26 -10.85 4.66
C ARG A 344 18.99 -10.04 4.85
N VAL A 345 17.99 -10.32 4.01
CA VAL A 345 16.67 -9.68 4.13
C VAL A 345 15.66 -10.64 4.74
N ILE A 346 14.91 -10.15 5.72
CA ILE A 346 13.81 -10.84 6.37
C ILE A 346 12.55 -10.01 6.11
N ALA A 347 11.60 -10.59 5.40
CA ALA A 347 10.38 -9.93 4.97
C ALA A 347 9.17 -10.79 5.30
N VAL A 348 8.26 -10.24 6.12
CA VAL A 348 7.05 -10.95 6.55
C VAL A 348 5.81 -10.58 5.73
N SER A 349 5.99 -9.82 4.64
CA SER A 349 4.94 -9.32 3.74
C SER A 349 5.37 -9.47 2.26
N SER A 350 4.54 -8.97 1.34
CA SER A 350 4.81 -8.98 -0.11
C SER A 350 6.02 -8.13 -0.53
N ALA A 351 6.61 -7.35 0.37
CA ALA A 351 7.85 -6.59 0.11
C ALA A 351 9.03 -7.49 -0.28
N CYS A 352 8.98 -8.81 -0.02
CA CYS A 352 9.99 -9.74 -0.52
C CYS A 352 10.01 -9.86 -2.05
N LEU A 353 8.86 -9.63 -2.72
CA LEU A 353 8.71 -9.84 -4.16
C LEU A 353 9.48 -8.77 -4.96
N SER A 354 9.44 -7.51 -4.51
CA SER A 354 10.12 -6.40 -5.17
C SER A 354 11.63 -6.57 -5.12
N LEU A 355 12.18 -6.99 -3.99
CA LEU A 355 13.62 -7.19 -3.84
C LEU A 355 14.15 -8.32 -4.70
N LYS A 356 13.36 -9.40 -4.87
CA LYS A 356 13.71 -10.47 -5.80
C LYS A 356 13.63 -10.00 -7.25
N LEU A 357 12.57 -9.28 -7.62
CA LEU A 357 12.33 -8.83 -8.99
C LEU A 357 13.36 -7.80 -9.47
N LEU A 358 13.68 -6.83 -8.60
CA LEU A 358 14.44 -5.63 -8.96
C LEU A 358 15.94 -5.78 -8.69
N PHE A 359 16.33 -6.54 -7.67
CA PHE A 359 17.71 -6.60 -7.19
C PHE A 359 18.24 -8.03 -7.00
N GLU A 360 17.52 -9.05 -7.47
CA GLU A 360 17.86 -10.47 -7.30
C GLU A 360 18.21 -10.85 -5.85
N THR A 361 17.61 -10.17 -4.88
CA THR A 361 17.97 -10.34 -3.48
C THR A 361 17.05 -11.36 -2.82
N PRO A 362 17.59 -12.51 -2.36
CA PRO A 362 16.78 -13.51 -1.67
C PRO A 362 16.35 -12.96 -0.31
N SER A 363 15.13 -13.33 0.10
CA SER A 363 14.57 -12.94 1.40
C SER A 363 14.11 -14.18 2.17
N THR A 364 14.33 -14.19 3.48
CA THR A 364 13.59 -15.08 4.38
C THR A 364 12.15 -14.59 4.44
N ILE A 365 11.19 -15.45 4.07
CA ILE A 365 9.78 -15.08 3.99
C ILE A 365 8.99 -15.57 5.20
N GLY A 366 8.28 -14.62 5.80
CA GLY A 366 7.27 -14.90 6.81
C GLY A 366 7.85 -15.27 8.17
N PHE A 367 6.96 -15.62 9.07
CA PHE A 367 7.28 -16.04 10.44
C PHE A 367 7.50 -17.56 10.51
N GLY A 368 6.91 -18.33 9.61
CA GLY A 368 6.92 -19.79 9.65
C GLY A 368 5.90 -20.37 10.64
N ASP A 369 5.56 -21.64 10.45
CA ASP A 369 4.47 -22.34 11.15
C ASP A 369 4.56 -22.22 12.68
N ALA A 370 5.76 -22.47 13.24
CA ALA A 370 5.97 -22.43 14.68
C ALA A 370 5.68 -21.06 15.30
N VAL A 371 6.09 -19.97 14.67
CA VAL A 371 5.88 -18.60 15.18
C VAL A 371 4.42 -18.18 14.94
N VAL A 372 3.86 -18.50 13.78
CA VAL A 372 2.46 -18.16 13.47
C VAL A 372 1.51 -18.81 14.48
N ARG A 373 1.63 -20.11 14.73
CA ARG A 373 0.77 -20.82 15.68
C ARG A 373 0.93 -20.35 17.13
N MET A 374 2.09 -19.80 17.47
CA MET A 374 2.40 -19.35 18.83
C MET A 374 1.78 -17.98 19.13
N PHE A 375 1.74 -17.06 18.16
CA PHE A 375 1.39 -15.67 18.42
C PHE A 375 0.10 -15.21 17.73
N PHE A 376 -0.27 -15.76 16.58
CA PHE A 376 -1.45 -15.33 15.84
C PHE A 376 -2.74 -15.85 16.47
N LYS A 377 -3.83 -15.11 16.27
CA LYS A 377 -5.18 -15.53 16.67
C LYS A 377 -5.56 -16.82 15.94
N LEU A 378 -6.27 -17.71 16.63
CA LEU A 378 -6.63 -19.04 16.12
C LEU A 378 -7.33 -19.01 14.76
N ASP A 379 -8.22 -18.05 14.56
CA ASP A 379 -8.98 -17.84 13.32
C ASP A 379 -8.17 -17.22 12.18
N GLN A 380 -6.91 -16.86 12.42
CA GLN A 380 -6.02 -16.20 11.45
C GLN A 380 -4.77 -17.02 11.10
N ILE A 381 -4.56 -18.16 11.76
CA ILE A 381 -3.37 -19.01 11.55
C ILE A 381 -3.34 -19.55 10.13
N ASP A 382 -4.43 -20.18 9.68
CA ASP A 382 -4.46 -20.86 8.38
C ASP A 382 -4.32 -19.87 7.22
N ASP A 383 -5.06 -18.74 7.28
CA ASP A 383 -4.94 -17.66 6.30
C ASP A 383 -3.50 -17.11 6.24
N ARG A 384 -2.85 -16.94 7.40
CA ARG A 384 -1.47 -16.44 7.45
C ARG A 384 -0.50 -17.41 6.78
N LEU A 385 -0.61 -18.69 7.11
CA LEU A 385 0.25 -19.73 6.53
C LEU A 385 0.02 -19.88 5.04
N GLU A 386 -1.22 -19.70 4.59
CA GLU A 386 -1.56 -19.67 3.18
C GLU A 386 -0.87 -18.52 2.46
N VAL A 387 -0.94 -17.30 3.01
CA VAL A 387 -0.22 -16.14 2.46
C VAL A 387 1.29 -16.40 2.37
N GLU A 388 1.91 -16.97 3.40
CA GLU A 388 3.35 -17.30 3.36
C GLU A 388 3.68 -18.34 2.27
N ARG A 389 2.81 -19.34 2.09
CA ARG A 389 2.97 -20.35 1.03
C ARG A 389 2.82 -19.73 -0.36
N MET A 390 1.85 -18.84 -0.54
CA MET A 390 1.67 -18.08 -1.79
C MET A 390 2.90 -17.24 -2.11
N LEU A 391 3.44 -16.50 -1.13
CA LEU A 391 4.65 -15.69 -1.32
C LEU A 391 5.88 -16.53 -1.67
N ARG A 392 6.08 -17.69 -1.02
CA ARG A 392 7.16 -18.63 -1.37
C ARG A 392 7.00 -19.13 -2.81
N LYS A 393 5.78 -19.50 -3.21
CA LYS A 393 5.49 -19.92 -4.59
C LYS A 393 5.76 -18.78 -5.57
N ALA A 394 5.31 -17.56 -5.28
CA ALA A 394 5.53 -16.37 -6.09
C ALA A 394 7.03 -16.12 -6.35
N LEU A 395 7.88 -16.18 -5.32
CA LEU A 395 9.32 -15.98 -5.48
C LEU A 395 9.98 -17.01 -6.42
N CYS A 396 9.48 -18.24 -6.47
CA CYS A 396 9.99 -19.25 -7.42
C CYS A 396 9.63 -18.95 -8.88
N HIS A 397 8.60 -18.13 -9.13
CA HIS A 397 8.13 -17.79 -10.49
C HIS A 397 8.69 -16.46 -11.00
N ILE A 398 9.22 -15.60 -10.11
CA ILE A 398 9.89 -14.37 -10.52
C ILE A 398 11.21 -14.74 -11.21
N LYS A 399 11.25 -14.53 -12.52
CA LYS A 399 12.49 -14.59 -13.31
C LYS A 399 13.13 -13.20 -13.29
N ALA A 400 14.43 -13.19 -13.00
CA ALA A 400 15.25 -11.99 -13.13
C ALA A 400 15.71 -11.79 -14.57
#